data_AF-A0A3B0M167-F1
#
_entry.id   AF-A0A3B0M167-F1
#
_cell.length_a   1.000
_cell.length_b   1.000
_cell.length_c   1.000
_cell.angle_alpha   90.00
_cell.angle_beta   90.00
_cell.angle_gamma   90.00
#
_symmetry.space_group_name_H-M   'P 1'
#
loop_
_entity.id
_entity.type
_entity.pdbx_description
1 polymer ?
#
loop_
_entity_poly.entity_id
_entity_poly.type
_entity_poly.pdbx_seq_one_letter_code
_entity_poly.pdbx_strand_id
1 'polypeptide(L)' 'MFIMQSKQQLQNWKFGMGKVGMPLRVAVTGAGQAPSVDATVHAIGQNRSLKRIDNALVYINERENRVSE' A
#
# COMPACT_ATOMS: atom_id res chain seq x y z
N MET A 1 -21.78 -5.75 11.41
CA MET A 1 -21.09 -7.03 11.17
C MET A 1 -19.87 -6.88 10.24
N PHE A 2 -19.94 -6.09 9.16
CA PHE A 2 -18.83 -5.89 8.20
C PHE A 2 -17.55 -5.25 8.79
N ILE A 3 -17.68 -4.34 9.75
CA ILE A 3 -16.52 -3.60 10.32
C ILE A 3 -15.67 -4.47 11.28
N MET A 4 -16.27 -5.51 11.87
CA MET A 4 -15.57 -6.43 12.78
C MET A 4 -14.69 -7.44 12.04
N GLN A 5 -15.11 -7.90 10.84
CA GLN A 5 -14.30 -8.81 10.03
C GLN A 5 -13.01 -8.15 9.51
N SER A 6 -13.05 -6.87 9.11
CA SER A 6 -11.86 -6.17 8.60
C SER A 6 -10.75 -6.05 9.65
N LYS A 7 -11.10 -5.88 10.95
CA LYS A 7 -10.11 -5.84 12.02
C LYS A 7 -9.46 -7.21 12.28
N GLN A 8 -10.19 -8.30 12.10
CA GLN A 8 -9.67 -9.66 12.27
C GLN A 8 -8.70 -10.07 11.14
N GLN A 9 -8.93 -9.61 9.92
CA GLN A 9 -8.09 -9.90 8.75
C GLN A 9 -6.66 -9.37 8.90
N LEU A 10 -6.51 -8.18 9.53
CA LEU A 10 -5.21 -7.57 9.81
C LEU A 10 -4.43 -8.29 10.92
N GLN A 11 -5.11 -8.94 11.87
CA GLN A 11 -4.46 -9.71 12.94
C GLN A 11 -3.76 -10.98 12.43
N ASN A 12 -4.21 -11.52 11.29
CA ASN A 12 -3.66 -12.73 10.69
C ASN A 12 -2.49 -12.44 9.73
N TRP A 13 -2.23 -11.17 9.39
CA TRP A 13 -1.06 -10.80 8.61
C TRP A 13 0.17 -10.81 9.50
N LYS A 14 1.09 -11.75 9.23
CA LYS A 14 2.41 -11.84 9.90
C LYS A 14 3.29 -10.59 9.71
N PHE A 15 2.86 -9.65 8.88
CA PHE A 15 3.52 -8.38 8.62
C PHE A 15 2.82 -7.28 9.41
N GLY A 16 3.48 -6.76 10.45
CA GLY A 16 3.01 -5.57 11.16
C GLY A 16 3.07 -4.31 10.29
N MET A 17 2.33 -3.27 10.69
CA MET A 17 2.25 -1.98 9.98
C MET A 17 3.63 -1.31 9.76
N GLY A 18 4.63 -1.63 10.57
CA GLY A 18 6.00 -1.15 10.38
C GLY A 18 6.67 -1.64 9.09
N LYS A 19 6.30 -2.82 8.57
CA LYS A 19 6.88 -3.38 7.33
C LYS A 19 6.14 -2.93 6.09
N VAL A 20 4.83 -2.66 6.19
CA VAL A 20 3.99 -2.27 5.05
C VAL A 20 3.80 -0.76 4.93
N GLY A 21 4.04 0.01 5.99
CA GLY A 21 3.78 1.46 6.00
C GLY A 21 4.60 2.25 4.99
N MET A 22 5.91 2.01 4.90
CA MET A 22 6.78 2.69 3.93
C MET A 22 6.50 2.25 2.48
N PRO A 23 6.39 0.94 2.15
CA PRO A 23 5.98 0.52 0.81
C PRO A 23 4.64 1.10 0.37
N LEU A 24 3.64 1.08 1.26
CA LEU A 24 2.31 1.64 0.99
C LEU A 24 2.39 3.15 0.73
N ARG A 25 3.17 3.88 1.55
CA ARG A 25 3.41 5.31 1.34
C ARG A 25 3.97 5.58 -0.05
N VAL A 26 5.04 4.88 -0.45
CA VAL A 26 5.66 5.06 -1.77
C VAL A 26 4.67 4.73 -2.88
N ALA A 27 3.88 3.66 -2.73
CA ALA A 27 2.87 3.29 -3.72
C ALA A 27 1.81 4.39 -3.93
N VAL A 28 1.39 5.09 -2.86
CA VAL A 28 0.35 6.13 -2.98
C VAL A 28 0.88 7.53 -3.25
N THR A 29 2.14 7.86 -2.92
CA THR A 29 2.71 9.20 -3.13
C THR A 29 3.70 9.29 -4.28
N GLY A 30 4.39 8.19 -4.61
CA GLY A 30 5.57 8.22 -5.48
C GLY A 30 6.80 8.91 -4.87
N ALA A 31 6.75 9.29 -3.58
CA ALA A 31 7.80 10.04 -2.90
C ALA A 31 8.32 9.28 -1.68
N GLY A 32 9.64 9.32 -1.47
CA GLY A 32 10.30 8.69 -0.32
C GLY A 32 9.96 9.34 1.03
N GLN A 33 9.46 10.58 1.01
CA GLN A 33 9.01 11.31 2.19
C GLN A 33 7.56 11.78 2.00
N ALA A 34 6.76 11.64 3.06
CA ALA A 34 5.37 12.06 3.10
C ALA A 34 4.93 12.26 4.57
N PRO A 35 3.80 12.97 4.82
CA PRO A 35 3.14 12.94 6.13
C PRO A 35 2.71 11.51 6.53
N SER A 36 2.01 11.34 7.65
CA SER A 36 1.56 10.01 8.09
C SER A 36 0.78 9.28 6.97
N VAL A 37 0.93 7.96 6.90
CA VAL A 37 0.31 7.16 5.82
C VAL A 37 -1.21 7.32 5.86
N ASP A 38 -1.80 7.37 7.06
CA ASP A 38 -3.24 7.52 7.27
C ASP A 38 -3.74 8.88 6.75
N ALA A 39 -3.07 9.98 7.10
CA ALA A 39 -3.45 11.31 6.62
C ALA A 39 -3.30 11.43 5.10
N THR A 40 -2.26 10.82 4.55
CA THR A 40 -1.97 10.82 3.11
C THR A 40 -3.05 10.06 2.33
N VAL A 41 -3.34 8.82 2.72
CA VAL A 41 -4.36 7.97 2.09
C VAL A 41 -5.74 8.59 2.23
N HIS A 42 -6.04 9.19 3.38
CA HIS A 42 -7.30 9.89 3.61
C HIS A 42 -7.46 11.09 2.66
N ALA A 43 -6.43 11.94 2.52
CA ALA A 43 -6.45 13.09 1.62
C ALA A 43 -6.53 12.71 0.13
N ILE A 44 -5.87 11.60 -0.26
CA ILE A 44 -5.95 11.07 -1.63
C ILE A 44 -7.34 10.47 -1.89
N GLY A 45 -7.96 9.86 -0.87
CA GLY A 45 -9.23 9.16 -0.99
C GLY A 45 -9.05 7.74 -1.52
N GLN A 46 -10.04 6.89 -1.23
CA GLN A 46 -9.95 5.44 -1.41
C GLN A 46 -9.71 5.01 -2.86
N ASN A 47 -10.57 5.44 -3.80
CA ASN A 47 -10.48 5.00 -5.20
C ASN A 47 -9.14 5.37 -5.85
N ARG A 48 -8.63 6.57 -5.58
CA ARG A 48 -7.34 7.02 -6.10
C ARG A 48 -6.19 6.26 -5.45
N SER A 49 -6.27 5.99 -4.14
CA SER A 49 -5.26 5.21 -3.43
C SER A 49 -5.16 3.79 -3.95
N LEU A 50 -6.29 3.10 -4.15
CA LEU A 50 -6.33 1.74 -4.70
C LEU A 50 -5.72 1.69 -6.11
N LYS A 51 -6.14 2.59 -7.01
CA LYS A 51 -5.58 2.66 -8.37
C LYS A 51 -4.07 2.88 -8.38
N ARG A 52 -3.53 3.68 -7.45
CA ARG A 52 -2.08 3.90 -7.32
C ARG A 52 -1.35 2.66 -6.82
N ILE A 53 -1.94 1.93 -5.87
CA ILE A 53 -1.41 0.65 -5.38
C ILE A 53 -1.34 -0.37 -6.52
N ASP A 54 -2.41 -0.49 -7.32
CA ASP A 54 -2.44 -1.40 -8.47
C ASP A 54 -1.31 -1.06 -9.47
N ASN A 55 -1.14 0.22 -9.80
CA ASN A 55 -0.06 0.67 -10.68
C ASN A 55 1.34 0.36 -10.11
N ALA A 56 1.53 0.51 -8.81
CA ALA A 56 2.80 0.20 -8.15
C ALA A 56 3.12 -1.30 -8.21
N LEU A 57 2.11 -2.17 -8.05
CA LEU A 57 2.27 -3.62 -8.18
C LEU A 57 2.64 -4.01 -9.62
N VAL A 58 2.00 -3.42 -10.63
CA VAL A 58 2.35 -3.63 -12.04
C VAL A 58 3.81 -3.25 -12.29
N TYR A 59 4.23 -2.07 -11.83
CA TYR A 59 5.60 -1.60 -11.98
C TYR A 59 6.63 -2.54 -11.33
N ILE A 60 6.37 -3.01 -10.10
CA ILE A 60 7.24 -3.96 -9.41
C ILE A 60 7.33 -5.26 -10.20
N ASN A 61 6.20 -5.82 -10.63
CA ASN A 61 6.17 -7.07 -11.39
C ASN A 61 6.95 -6.96 -12.71
N GLU A 62 6.77 -5.86 -13.44
CA GLU A 62 7.55 -5.60 -14.66
C GLU A 62 9.04 -5.47 -14.37
N ARG A 63 9.43 -4.81 -13.27
CA ARG A 63 10.83 -4.65 -12.87
C ARG A 63 11.47 -5.98 -12.51
N GLU A 64 10.81 -6.80 -11.69
CA GLU A 64 11.32 -8.12 -11.28
C GLU A 64 11.51 -9.05 -12.48
N ASN A 65 10.58 -9.01 -13.45
CA ASN A 65 10.69 -9.80 -14.67
C ASN A 65 11.90 -9.39 -15.53
N ARG A 66 12.23 -8.09 -15.60
CA ARG A 66 13.41 -7.60 -16.36
C ARG A 66 14.76 -7.97 -15.75
N VAL A 67 14.81 -8.29 -14.46
CA VAL A 67 16.06 -8.68 -13.77
C VAL A 67 16.36 -10.17 -13.92
N SER A 68 15.36 -10.96 -14.32
CA SER A 68 15.45 -12.42 -14.43
C SER A 68 15.83 -12.91 -15.85
N GLU A 69 16.11 -11.98 -16.78
CA GLU A 69 16.61 -12.20 -18.14
C GLU A 69 18.09 -11.79 -18.26
#